data_AF-A0A955RB49-F1
#
_entry.id   AF-A0A955RB49-F1
#
_cell.length_a   1.000
_cell.length_b   1.000
_cell.length_c   1.000
_cell.angle_alpha   90.00
_cell.angle_beta   90.00
_cell.angle_gamma   90.00
#
_symmetry.space_group_name_H-M   'P 1'
#
loop_
_entity.id
_entity.type
_entity.pdbx_description
1 polymer ?
#
loop_
_entity_poly.entity_id
_entity_poly.type
_entity_poly.pdbx_seq_one_letter_code
_entity_poly.pdbx_strand_id
1 'polypeptide(L)'
;MHPDTLRELTNELWSQLSLTATPAEPARRSAPGFVGTVMVDGPRRGALEVHLSERLARTAVAALNREEPTDDLALFDGVSELLALVIAAMRRRLPPRSRLSEPVVALASQVGTATGPHSLHLRSGGELLVVAWRGALAA
;
A
#
# COMPACT_ATOMS: atom_id res chain seq x y z
N MET A 1 -6.42 -12.91 0.63
CA MET A 1 -7.47 -11.91 0.34
C MET A 1 -7.75 -11.94 -1.15
N HIS A 2 -9.00 -11.81 -1.62
CA HIS A 2 -9.31 -11.87 -3.07
C HIS A 2 -8.75 -10.63 -3.78
N PRO A 3 -8.25 -10.72 -5.04
CA PRO A 3 -7.75 -9.58 -5.79
C PRO A 3 -8.74 -8.42 -5.90
N ASP A 4 -10.04 -8.71 -6.00
CA ASP A 4 -11.06 -7.65 -6.06
C ASP A 4 -11.16 -6.84 -4.76
N THR A 5 -10.97 -7.48 -3.60
CA THR A 5 -10.93 -6.77 -2.31
C THR A 5 -9.73 -5.82 -2.23
N LEU A 6 -8.57 -6.22 -2.78
CA LEU A 6 -7.40 -5.34 -2.88
C LEU A 6 -7.66 -4.16 -3.82
N ARG A 7 -8.36 -4.40 -4.94
CA ARG A 7 -8.73 -3.35 -5.89
C ARG A 7 -9.70 -2.35 -5.27
N GLU A 8 -10.75 -2.82 -4.60
CA GLU A 8 -11.71 -1.97 -3.90
C GLU A 8 -11.05 -1.12 -2.81
N LEU A 9 -10.19 -1.74 -1.99
CA LEU A 9 -9.44 -1.01 -0.96
C LEU A 9 -8.55 0.07 -1.57
N THR A 10 -7.86 -0.26 -2.66
CA THR A 10 -6.99 0.71 -3.31
C THR A 10 -7.78 1.85 -3.96
N ASN A 11 -8.88 1.54 -4.65
CA ASN A 11 -9.75 2.56 -5.25
C ASN A 11 -10.37 3.49 -4.19
N GLU A 12 -10.78 2.94 -3.03
CA GLU A 12 -11.31 3.75 -1.93
C GLU A 12 -10.26 4.76 -1.42
N LEU A 13 -9.04 4.29 -1.15
CA LEU A 13 -7.96 5.14 -0.65
C LEU A 13 -7.52 6.19 -1.67
N TRP A 14 -7.37 5.80 -2.94
CA TRP A 14 -6.99 6.72 -4.00
C TRP A 14 -8.06 7.79 -4.23
N SER A 15 -9.35 7.41 -4.17
CA SER A 15 -10.45 8.37 -4.24
C SER A 15 -10.45 9.37 -3.10
N GLN A 16 -10.07 8.97 -1.88
CA GLN A 16 -9.96 9.90 -0.73
C GLN A 16 -8.83 10.92 -0.93
N LEU A 17 -7.77 10.51 -1.62
CA LEU A 17 -6.61 11.37 -1.94
C LEU A 17 -6.79 12.14 -3.27
N SER A 18 -7.93 12.03 -3.93
CA SER A 18 -8.15 12.55 -5.30
C SER A 18 -7.12 12.07 -6.32
N LEU A 19 -6.54 10.88 -6.09
CA LEU A 19 -5.61 10.21 -6.98
C LEU A 19 -6.36 9.22 -7.87
N THR A 20 -5.88 9.04 -9.10
CA THR A 20 -6.43 8.02 -10.01
C THR A 20 -5.47 6.85 -10.11
N ALA A 21 -5.96 5.63 -9.90
CA ALA A 21 -5.20 4.39 -10.09
C ALA A 21 -5.75 3.62 -11.29
N THR A 22 -4.90 3.28 -12.25
CA THR A 22 -5.24 2.41 -13.39
C THR A 22 -4.50 1.08 -13.28
N PRO A 23 -5.07 -0.05 -13.74
CA PRO A 23 -4.36 -1.32 -13.80
C PRO A 23 -3.02 -1.19 -14.54
N ALA A 24 -1.96 -1.79 -13.99
CA ALA A 24 -0.63 -1.80 -14.58
C ALA A 24 -0.11 -3.23 -14.76
N GLU A 25 0.73 -3.44 -15.78
CA GLU A 25 1.49 -4.67 -15.88
C GLU A 25 2.53 -4.76 -14.75
N PRO A 26 2.85 -5.98 -14.26
CA PRO A 26 3.94 -6.18 -13.31
C PRO A 26 5.25 -5.64 -13.88
N ALA A 27 5.75 -4.53 -13.32
CA ALA A 27 6.99 -3.95 -13.78
C ALA A 27 8.16 -4.82 -13.30
N ARG A 28 9.06 -5.23 -14.22
CA ARG A 28 10.22 -6.06 -13.85
C ARG A 28 11.21 -5.35 -12.91
N ARG A 29 11.24 -4.01 -12.91
CA ARG A 29 11.99 -3.12 -12.00
C ARG A 29 11.34 -1.74 -12.00
N SER A 30 11.27 -1.09 -10.84
CA SER A 30 10.94 0.33 -10.74
C SER A 30 11.86 1.03 -9.75
N ALA A 31 11.76 2.36 -9.70
CA ALA A 31 12.61 3.27 -8.96
C ALA A 31 12.69 2.95 -7.44
N PRO A 32 13.66 3.55 -6.72
CA PRO A 32 13.64 3.55 -5.25
C PRO A 32 12.31 4.04 -4.69
N GLY A 33 11.99 3.61 -3.48
CA GLY A 33 10.73 3.98 -2.85
C GLY A 33 10.55 3.43 -1.45
N PHE A 34 9.31 3.16 -1.09
CA PHE A 34 8.90 2.75 0.24
C PHE A 34 8.14 1.44 0.20
N VAL A 35 8.32 0.63 1.24
CA VAL A 35 7.52 -0.56 1.49
C VAL A 35 6.91 -0.44 2.87
N GLY A 36 5.59 -0.33 2.89
CA GLY A 36 4.78 -0.44 4.10
C GLY A 36 4.33 -1.88 4.30
N THR A 37 4.58 -2.45 5.48
CA THR A 37 4.16 -3.80 5.82
C THR A 37 3.24 -3.79 7.04
N VAL A 38 2.14 -4.52 6.96
CA VAL A 38 1.18 -4.72 8.05
C VAL A 38 0.92 -6.20 8.22
N MET A 39 1.22 -6.74 9.39
CA MET A 39 0.92 -8.12 9.72
C MET A 39 -0.55 -8.26 10.12
N VAL A 40 -1.18 -9.33 9.66
CA VAL A 40 -2.54 -9.71 10.02
C VAL A 40 -2.50 -11.05 10.73
N ASP A 41 -3.06 -11.09 11.93
CA ASP A 41 -3.26 -12.32 12.71
C ASP A 41 -4.76 -12.56 12.96
N GLY A 42 -5.13 -13.81 13.24
CA GLY A 42 -6.50 -14.25 13.48
C GLY A 42 -6.96 -15.34 12.50
N PRO A 43 -8.26 -15.39 12.12
CA PRO A 43 -8.79 -16.40 11.21
C PRO A 43 -8.14 -16.40 9.82
N ARG A 44 -7.58 -15.25 9.41
CA ARG A 44 -6.74 -15.12 8.23
C ARG A 44 -5.40 -14.56 8.67
N ARG A 45 -4.32 -15.33 8.46
CA ARG A 45 -2.96 -14.91 8.76
C ARG A 45 -2.24 -14.49 7.49
N GLY A 46 -1.50 -13.39 7.57
CA GLY A 46 -0.70 -12.91 6.46
C GLY A 46 -0.08 -11.55 6.70
N ALA A 47 0.37 -10.92 5.63
CA ALA A 47 0.86 -9.56 5.59
C ALA A 47 0.23 -8.82 4.40
N LEU A 48 -0.10 -7.54 4.59
CA LEU A 48 -0.26 -6.61 3.50
C LEU A 48 1.06 -5.87 3.29
N GLU A 49 1.53 -5.86 2.05
CA GLU A 49 2.64 -5.03 1.61
C GLU A 49 2.11 -3.96 0.64
N VAL A 50 2.50 -2.70 0.86
CA VAL A 50 2.23 -1.58 -0.03
C VAL A 50 3.56 -1.00 -0.47
N HIS A 51 3.84 -1.08 -1.76
CA HIS A 51 5.06 -0.57 -2.37
C HIS A 51 4.74 0.70 -3.14
N LEU A 52 5.44 1.78 -2.84
CA LEU A 52 5.26 3.10 -3.43
C LEU A 52 6.58 3.59 -4.00
N SER A 53 6.64 3.98 -5.27
CA SER A 53 7.80 4.74 -5.75
C SER A 53 7.96 6.03 -4.95
N GLU A 54 9.19 6.56 -4.83
CA GLU A 54 9.41 7.81 -4.09
C GLU A 54 8.53 8.95 -4.61
N ARG A 55 8.42 9.08 -5.93
CA ARG A 55 7.59 10.11 -6.56
C ARG A 55 6.11 9.94 -6.20
N LEU A 56 5.59 8.71 -6.24
CA LEU A 56 4.21 8.45 -5.83
C LEU A 56 3.99 8.70 -4.34
N ALA A 57 4.96 8.32 -3.51
CA ALA A 57 4.92 8.59 -2.08
C ALA A 57 4.84 10.10 -1.80
N ARG A 58 5.69 10.91 -2.45
CA ARG A 58 5.62 12.38 -2.35
C ARG A 58 4.27 12.93 -2.78
N THR A 59 3.75 12.50 -3.93
CA THR A 59 2.43 12.92 -4.40
C THR A 59 1.31 12.52 -3.44
N ALA A 60 1.34 11.30 -2.89
CA ALA A 60 0.33 10.83 -1.96
C ALA A 60 0.39 11.55 -0.61
N VAL A 61 1.59 11.80 -0.08
CA VAL A 61 1.80 12.57 1.14
C VAL A 61 1.39 14.03 0.94
N ALA A 62 1.72 14.62 -0.20
CA ALA A 62 1.30 15.98 -0.54
C ALA A 62 -0.22 16.10 -0.63
N ALA A 63 -0.89 15.11 -1.22
CA ALA A 63 -2.35 15.05 -1.24
C ALA A 63 -2.96 14.88 0.15
N LEU A 64 -2.34 14.04 1.00
CA LEU A 64 -2.79 13.77 2.36
C LEU A 64 -2.68 15.02 3.26
N ASN A 65 -1.51 15.66 3.25
CA ASN A 65 -1.18 16.78 4.14
C ASN A 65 -1.55 18.14 3.55
N ARG A 66 -1.92 18.18 2.27
CA ARG A 66 -2.16 19.41 1.48
C ARG A 66 -0.91 20.28 1.31
N GLU A 67 0.26 19.70 1.53
CA GLU A 67 1.56 20.35 1.40
C GLU A 67 2.64 19.33 1.02
N GLU A 68 3.60 19.76 0.19
CA GLU A 68 4.73 18.89 -0.18
C GLU A 68 5.63 18.61 1.02
N PRO A 69 6.13 17.37 1.20
CA PRO A 69 7.04 17.05 2.28
C PRO A 69 8.38 17.79 2.09
N THR A 70 8.82 18.51 3.13
CA THR A 70 10.00 19.38 3.09
C THR A 70 11.33 18.64 3.08
N ASP A 71 11.34 17.41 3.61
CA ASP A 71 12.51 16.56 3.72
C ASP A 71 12.11 15.08 3.77
N ASP A 72 13.10 14.19 3.87
CA ASP A 72 12.88 12.74 3.87
C ASP A 72 12.20 12.24 5.16
N LEU A 73 12.33 12.97 6.28
CA LEU A 73 11.67 12.63 7.52
C LEU A 73 10.16 12.93 7.41
N ALA A 74 9.80 14.11 6.92
CA ALA A 74 8.42 14.48 6.65
C ALA A 74 7.76 13.54 5.63
N LEU A 75 8.51 13.11 4.60
CA LEU A 75 8.04 12.11 3.65
C LEU A 75 7.80 10.75 4.33
N PHE A 76 8.72 10.31 5.18
CA PHE A 76 8.60 9.04 5.91
C PHE A 76 7.41 9.04 6.88
N ASP A 77 7.22 10.12 7.62
CA ASP A 77 6.08 10.30 8.52
C ASP A 77 4.76 10.31 7.75
N GLY A 78 4.70 11.04 6.64
CA GLY A 78 3.52 11.04 5.76
C GLY A 78 3.20 9.66 5.16
N VAL A 79 4.22 8.87 4.78
CA VAL A 79 4.02 7.48 4.32
C VAL A 79 3.48 6.60 5.46
N SER A 80 3.93 6.82 6.69
CA SER A 80 3.44 6.10 7.87
C SER A 80 1.96 6.42 8.12
N GLU A 81 1.56 7.69 7.99
CA GLU A 81 0.16 8.10 8.09
C GLU A 81 -0.71 7.54 6.96
N LEU A 82 -0.20 7.56 5.73
CA LEU A 82 -0.86 6.93 4.58
C LEU A 82 -1.13 5.44 4.84
N LEU A 83 -0.18 4.71 5.43
CA LEU A 83 -0.36 3.31 5.79
C LEU A 83 -1.33 3.12 6.95
N ALA A 84 -1.42 4.06 7.90
CA ALA A 84 -2.45 4.02 8.93
C ALA A 84 -3.87 4.08 8.32
N LEU A 85 -4.07 4.87 7.26
CA LEU A 85 -5.32 4.89 6.51
C LEU A 85 -5.59 3.56 5.79
N VAL A 86 -4.56 2.96 5.20
CA VAL A 86 -4.64 1.62 4.60
C VAL A 86 -5.10 0.59 5.64
N ILE A 87 -4.49 0.60 6.83
CA ILE A 87 -4.85 -0.26 7.97
C ILE A 87 -6.31 -0.07 8.36
N ALA A 88 -6.75 1.19 8.50
CA ALA A 88 -8.13 1.51 8.86
C ALA A 88 -9.13 0.98 7.82
N ALA A 89 -8.81 1.12 6.52
CA ALA A 89 -9.61 0.58 5.43
C ALA A 89 -9.61 -0.96 5.39
N MET A 90 -8.47 -1.58 5.68
CA MET A 90 -8.34 -3.04 5.77
C MET A 90 -9.15 -3.63 6.91
N ARG A 91 -9.13 -3.00 8.09
CA ARG A 91 -9.78 -3.52 9.30
C ARG A 91 -11.28 -3.75 9.09
N ARG A 92 -11.94 -2.90 8.29
CA ARG A 92 -13.35 -3.03 7.90
C ARG A 92 -13.65 -4.24 7.01
N ARG A 93 -12.63 -4.81 6.35
CA ARG A 93 -12.74 -5.91 5.38
C ARG A 93 -12.22 -7.25 5.91
N LEU A 94 -11.60 -7.25 7.09
CA LEU A 94 -11.07 -8.46 7.70
C LEU A 94 -12.15 -9.20 8.50
N PRO A 95 -12.06 -10.54 8.62
CA PRO A 95 -12.96 -11.30 9.46
C PRO A 95 -12.98 -10.78 10.90
N PRO A 96 -14.10 -10.93 11.62
CA PRO A 96 -14.15 -10.68 13.06
C PRO A 96 -13.00 -11.40 13.77
N ARG A 97 -12.43 -10.78 14.81
CA ARG A 97 -11.27 -11.26 15.58
C ARG A 97 -9.91 -11.18 14.89
N SER A 98 -9.83 -10.62 13.67
CA SER A 98 -8.53 -10.31 13.07
C SER A 98 -7.85 -9.16 13.82
N ARG A 99 -6.54 -9.25 13.99
CA ARG A 99 -5.68 -8.22 14.58
C ARG A 99 -4.68 -7.73 13.52
N LEU A 100 -4.42 -6.43 13.52
CA LEU A 100 -3.44 -5.80 12.65
C LEU A 100 -2.26 -5.34 13.52
N SER A 101 -1.03 -5.55 13.06
CA SER A 101 0.14 -4.91 13.67
C SER A 101 0.15 -3.41 13.36
N GLU A 102 1.01 -2.67 14.06
CA GLU A 102 1.44 -1.36 13.58
C GLU A 102 2.13 -1.49 12.21
N PRO A 103 2.02 -0.47 11.35
CA PRO A 103 2.70 -0.46 10.07
C PRO A 103 4.20 -0.32 10.30
N VAL A 104 4.98 -1.11 9.57
CA VAL A 104 6.43 -0.92 9.47
C VAL A 104 6.73 -0.33 8.10
N VAL A 105 7.41 0.82 8.06
CA VAL A 105 7.85 1.47 6.84
C VAL A 105 9.34 1.27 6.67
N ALA A 106 9.74 0.80 5.50
CA ALA A 106 11.15 0.66 5.12
C ALA A 106 11.42 1.35 3.79
N LEU A 107 12.63 1.88 3.65
CA LEU A 107 13.16 2.31 2.35
C LEU A 107 13.48 1.07 1.51
N ALA A 108 12.99 1.05 0.28
CA ALA A 108 13.25 0.01 -0.69
C ALA A 108 14.15 0.55 -1.80
N SER A 109 15.25 -0.15 -2.05
CA SER A 109 16.16 0.16 -3.15
C SER A 109 15.49 -0.01 -4.52
N GLN A 110 14.45 -0.83 -4.61
CA GLN A 110 13.61 -1.02 -5.79
C GLN A 110 12.17 -1.34 -5.38
N VAL A 111 11.21 -0.65 -6.01
CA VAL A 111 9.80 -1.03 -6.00
C VAL A 111 9.57 -1.90 -7.24
N GLY A 112 8.99 -3.10 -7.13
CA GLY A 112 8.75 -3.84 -8.38
C GLY A 112 8.20 -5.25 -8.29
N THR A 113 8.38 -5.96 -7.19
CA THR A 113 7.76 -7.29 -7.08
C THR A 113 7.28 -7.52 -5.68
N ALA A 114 5.99 -7.29 -5.47
CA ALA A 114 5.31 -7.99 -4.40
C ALA A 114 5.44 -9.50 -4.65
N THR A 115 5.99 -10.21 -3.68
CA THR A 115 6.27 -11.66 -3.78
C THR A 115 5.08 -12.52 -3.32
N GLY A 116 3.87 -11.95 -3.30
CA GLY A 116 2.65 -12.61 -2.85
C GLY A 116 1.84 -13.23 -3.97
N PRO A 117 1.09 -14.33 -3.71
CA PRO A 117 0.18 -14.95 -4.68
C PRO A 117 -0.98 -14.04 -5.09
N HIS A 118 -1.20 -12.93 -4.36
CA HIS A 118 -2.22 -11.93 -4.67
C HIS A 118 -1.59 -10.55 -4.65
N SER A 119 -1.12 -10.10 -5.81
CA SER A 119 -0.60 -8.75 -6.02
C SER A 119 -1.48 -7.98 -6.99
N LEU A 120 -1.76 -6.73 -6.65
CA LEU A 120 -2.39 -5.75 -7.52
C LEU A 120 -1.35 -4.71 -7.91
N HIS A 121 -1.15 -4.53 -9.21
CA HIS A 121 -0.25 -3.54 -9.78
C HIS A 121 -1.08 -2.42 -10.39
N LEU A 122 -0.81 -1.19 -9.96
CA LEU A 122 -1.54 -0.01 -10.38
C LEU A 122 -0.58 1.09 -10.80
N ARG A 123 -1.06 1.98 -11.66
CA ARG A 123 -0.36 3.19 -12.08
C ARG A 123 -1.14 4.42 -11.67
N SER A 124 -0.44 5.41 -11.13
CA SER A 124 -0.98 6.73 -10.83
C SER A 124 0.02 7.80 -11.29
N GLY A 125 -0.39 8.68 -12.21
CA GLY A 125 0.52 9.70 -12.76
C GLY A 125 1.77 9.13 -13.45
N GLY A 126 1.71 7.89 -13.96
CA GLY A 126 2.84 7.16 -14.55
C GLY A 126 3.66 6.32 -13.56
N GLU A 127 3.43 6.48 -12.26
CA GLU A 127 4.17 5.81 -11.19
C GLU A 127 3.53 4.50 -10.76
N LEU A 128 4.35 3.53 -10.38
CA LEU A 128 3.89 2.21 -9.95
C LEU A 128 3.51 2.19 -8.47
N LEU A 129 2.31 1.67 -8.21
CA LEU A 129 1.85 1.21 -6.92
C LEU A 129 1.73 -0.32 -6.96
N VAL A 130 2.26 -0.99 -5.95
CA VAL A 130 2.00 -2.43 -5.77
C VAL A 130 1.37 -2.67 -4.41
N VAL A 131 0.18 -3.25 -4.40
CA VAL A 131 -0.49 -3.67 -3.17
C VAL A 131 -0.59 -5.19 -3.18
N ALA A 132 -0.09 -5.85 -2.15
CA ALA A 132 -0.04 -7.29 -2.14
C ALA A 132 -0.35 -7.93 -0.80
N TRP A 133 -1.04 -9.06 -0.88
CA TRP A 133 -1.34 -9.91 0.25
C TRP A 133 -0.45 -11.16 0.23
N ARG A 134 0.26 -11.39 1.33
CA ARG A 134 1.08 -12.58 1.57
C ARG A 134 0.50 -13.35 2.74
N GLY A 135 -0.30 -14.39 2.47
CA GLY A 135 -0.90 -15.20 3.53
C GLY A 135 -1.87 -16.22 2.99
N ALA A 136 -2.12 -17.28 3.76
CA ALA A 136 -3.07 -18.32 3.38
C ALA A 136 -4.47 -17.73 3.23
N LEU A 137 -5.13 -18.00 2.10
CA LEU A 137 -6.57 -17.87 2.01
C LEU A 137 -7.16 -18.91 2.97
N ALA A 138 -8.07 -18.50 3.85
CA ALA A 138 -8.94 -19.48 4.50
C ALA A 138 -9.69 -20.21 3.38
N ALA A 139 -9.56 -21.55 3.36
CA ALA A 139 -10.22 -22.43 2.42
C ALA A 139 -11.75 -22.31 2.50
#